data_AF-Q1PFB6-F1
#
_entry.id   AF-Q1PFB6-F1
#
_cell.length_a   1.000
_cell.length_b   1.000
_cell.length_c   1.000
_cell.angle_alpha   90.00
_cell.angle_beta   90.00
_cell.angle_gamma   90.00
#
_symmetry.space_group_name_H-M   'P 1'
#
loop_
_entity.id
_entity.type
_entity.pdbx_description
1 polymer ?
#
loop_
_entity_poly.entity_id
_entity_poly.type
_entity_poly.pdbx_seq_one_letter_code
_entity_poly.pdbx_strand_id
1 'polypeptide(L)' 'MAGNKDSSWDDIKNEGIDLEKIPIEEVLTQLRCTREGLTSDEGQTRLEIFGPNKLEEKKAHILKYLSLFVSSLSRNSI' A
#
# COMPACT_ATOMS: atom_id res chain seq x y z
N MET A 1 -7.77 -31.77 9.67
CA MET A 1 -8.54 -30.53 9.87
C MET A 1 -7.79 -29.40 9.20
N ALA A 2 -8.28 -28.90 8.06
CA ALA A 2 -7.70 -27.77 7.34
C ALA A 2 -8.60 -26.56 7.58
N GLY A 3 -8.24 -25.76 8.59
CA GLY A 3 -8.97 -24.55 8.95
C GLY A 3 -8.05 -23.35 8.93
N ASN A 4 -8.41 -22.37 8.09
CA ASN A 4 -8.20 -20.94 8.34
C ASN A 4 -6.78 -20.36 8.24
N LYS A 5 -6.04 -20.62 7.15
CA LYS A 5 -4.72 -19.99 6.91
C LYS A 5 -4.77 -18.66 6.16
N ASP A 6 -5.97 -18.26 5.73
CA ASP A 6 -6.21 -17.13 4.82
C ASP A 6 -6.37 -15.82 5.60
N SER A 7 -6.93 -15.88 6.81
CA SER A 7 -7.22 -14.74 7.69
C SER A 7 -6.00 -14.01 8.24
N SER A 8 -4.79 -14.55 8.09
CA SER A 8 -3.56 -13.96 8.67
C SER A 8 -3.01 -12.79 7.86
N TRP A 9 -3.31 -12.69 6.56
CA TRP A 9 -2.81 -11.60 5.72
C TRP A 9 -3.78 -10.41 5.66
N ASP A 10 -5.05 -10.62 5.97
CA ASP A 10 -6.08 -9.57 5.98
C ASP A 10 -5.81 -8.51 7.06
N ASP A 11 -5.30 -8.94 8.22
CA ASP A 11 -4.91 -8.01 9.30
C ASP A 11 -3.72 -7.13 8.90
N ILE A 12 -2.81 -7.68 8.08
CA ILE A 12 -1.65 -6.93 7.52
C ILE A 12 -2.12 -5.98 6.41
N LYS A 13 -3.09 -6.40 5.58
CA LYS A 13 -3.65 -5.56 4.49
C LYS A 13 -4.49 -4.39 5.02
N ASN A 14 -5.17 -4.58 6.14
CA ASN A 14 -6.01 -3.54 6.76
C ASN A 14 -5.27 -2.69 7.80
N GLU A 15 -3.93 -2.77 7.84
CA GLU A 15 -3.09 -2.03 8.81
C GLU A 15 -3.50 -2.28 10.27
N GLY A 16 -4.12 -3.43 10.57
CA GLY A 16 -4.61 -3.77 11.90
C GLY A 16 -3.50 -4.09 12.90
N ILE A 17 -2.27 -4.29 12.41
CA ILE A 17 -1.09 -4.61 13.20
C ILE A 17 -0.06 -3.49 13.10
N ASP A 18 0.26 -2.90 14.24
CA ASP A 18 1.27 -1.84 14.37
C ASP A 18 2.68 -2.46 14.45
N LEU A 19 3.31 -2.62 13.28
CA LEU A 19 4.61 -3.28 13.12
C LEU A 19 5.78 -2.54 13.81
N GLU A 20 5.62 -1.27 14.17
CA GLU A 20 6.68 -0.46 14.80
C GLU A 20 6.82 -0.70 16.31
N LYS A 21 5.76 -1.20 16.97
CA LYS A 21 5.73 -1.39 18.43
C LYS A 21 6.05 -2.82 18.87
N ILE A 22 6.09 -3.77 17.94
CA ILE A 22 6.33 -5.19 18.24
C ILE A 22 7.82 -5.55 18.09
N PRO A 23 8.31 -6.56 18.84
CA PRO A 23 9.68 -7.04 18.70
C PRO A 23 9.92 -7.66 17.32
N ILE A 24 11.17 -7.59 16.85
CA ILE A 24 11.56 -8.02 15.49
C ILE A 24 11.26 -9.50 15.24
N GLU A 25 11.35 -10.36 16.26
CA GLU A 25 11.01 -11.79 16.12
C GLU A 25 9.53 -11.99 15.75
N GLU A 26 8.65 -11.16 16.30
CA GLU A 26 7.21 -11.24 16.03
C GLU A 26 6.89 -10.70 14.64
N VAL A 27 7.58 -9.64 14.21
CA VAL A 27 7.49 -9.08 12.85
C VAL A 27 7.84 -10.15 11.81
N LEU A 28 8.95 -10.86 12.01
CA LEU A 28 9.40 -11.92 11.10
C LEU A 28 8.38 -13.07 11.03
N THR A 29 7.79 -13.41 12.17
CA THR A 29 6.76 -14.46 12.26
C THR A 29 5.47 -14.06 11.55
N GLN A 30 5.00 -12.83 11.77
CA GLN A 30 3.78 -12.30 11.14
C GLN A 30 3.94 -12.10 9.63
N LEU A 31 5.10 -11.57 9.20
CA LEU A 31 5.41 -11.36 7.79
C LEU A 31 5.87 -12.62 7.06
N ARG A 32 6.02 -13.75 7.78
CA ARG A 32 6.49 -15.05 7.29
C ARG A 32 7.82 -14.95 6.52
N CYS A 33 8.77 -14.18 7.07
CA CYS A 33 10.09 -14.04 6.50
C CYS A 33 11.17 -14.56 7.45
N THR A 34 12.27 -15.06 6.89
CA THR A 34 13.45 -15.42 7.67
C THR A 34 14.37 -14.22 7.81
N ARG A 35 15.35 -14.27 8.71
CA ARG A 35 16.38 -13.24 8.83
C ARG A 35 17.23 -13.08 7.57
N GLU A 36 17.25 -14.10 6.70
CA GLU A 36 17.96 -14.12 5.43
C GLU A 36 17.13 -13.52 4.28
N GLY A 37 15.84 -13.23 4.52
CA GLY A 37 14.92 -12.63 3.56
C GLY A 37 13.85 -13.60 3.07
N LEU A 38 13.31 -13.33 1.87
CA LEU A 38 12.40 -14.22 1.16
C LEU A 38 13.12 -14.87 -0.01
N THR A 39 12.75 -16.12 -0.31
CA THR A 39 13.16 -16.78 -1.54
C THR A 39 12.42 -16.18 -2.76
N SER A 40 12.93 -16.43 -3.96
CA SER A 40 12.34 -15.88 -5.20
C SER A 40 10.89 -16.32 -5.40
N ASP A 41 10.57 -17.57 -5.06
CA ASP A 41 9.21 -18.13 -5.21
C ASP A 41 8.22 -17.52 -4.20
N GLU A 42 8.67 -17.30 -2.96
CA GLU A 42 7.86 -16.63 -1.93
C GLU A 42 7.64 -15.14 -2.27
N GLY A 43 8.66 -14.48 -2.83
CA GLY A 43 8.55 -13.12 -3.34
C GLY A 43 7.51 -12.98 -4.45
N GLN A 44 7.48 -13.94 -5.38
CA GLN A 44 6.49 -14.00 -6.46
C GLN A 44 5.07 -14.21 -5.91
N THR A 45 4.92 -15.16 -4.97
CA THR A 45 3.64 -15.41 -4.28
C THR A 45 3.14 -14.15 -3.55
N ARG A 46 4.04 -13.40 -2.92
CA ARG A 46 3.69 -12.15 -2.23
C ARG A 46 3.27 -11.04 -3.19
N LEU A 47 3.94 -10.93 -4.35
CA LEU A 47 3.54 -10.00 -5.41
C LEU A 47 2.13 -10.28 -5.94
N GLU A 48 1.74 -11.55 -6.04
CA GLU A 48 0.38 -11.94 -6.46
C GLU A 48 -0.67 -11.62 -5.39
N ILE A 49 -0.33 -11.78 -4.10
CA ILE A 49 -1.26 -11.54 -2.98
C ILE A 49 -1.43 -10.05 -2.66
N PHE A 50 -0.35 -9.27 -2.69
CA PHE A 50 -0.33 -7.85 -2.30
C PHE A 50 -0.38 -6.89 -3.48
N GLY A 51 -0.10 -7.37 -4.70
CA GLY A 51 0.02 -6.52 -5.88
C GLY A 51 1.36 -5.77 -5.93
N PRO A 52 1.61 -5.05 -7.03
CA PRO A 52 2.82 -4.24 -7.17
C PRO A 52 2.85 -3.14 -6.11
N ASN A 53 4.00 -2.96 -5.45
CA ASN A 53 4.26 -1.86 -4.51
C ASN A 53 4.42 -0.54 -5.29
N LYS A 54 3.35 -0.07 -5.92
CA LYS A 54 3.31 1.22 -6.61
C LYS A 54 2.51 2.18 -5.74
N LEU A 55 3.16 3.26 -5.32
CA LEU A 55 2.49 4.40 -4.71
C LEU A 55 1.37 4.84 -5.64
N GLU A 56 0.14 4.97 -5.11
CA GLU A 56 -0.94 5.55 -5.89
C GLU A 56 -0.46 6.88 -6.46
N GLU A 57 -0.42 6.97 -7.79
CA GLU A 57 -0.22 8.25 -8.45
C GLU A 57 -1.43 9.10 -8.10
N LYS A 58 -1.28 9.99 -7.12
CA LYS A 58 -2.26 11.04 -6.86
C LYS A 58 -2.43 11.78 -8.18
N LYS A 59 -3.50 11.48 -8.91
CA LYS A 59 -3.84 12.19 -10.14
C LYS A 59 -3.91 13.66 -9.77
N ALA A 60 -2.92 14.43 -10.19
CA ALA A 60 -2.93 15.87 -9.99
C ALA A 60 -4.21 16.39 -10.64
N HIS A 61 -5.09 17.01 -9.85
CA HIS A 61 -6.34 17.59 -10.33
C HIS A 61 -6.07 18.87 -11.15
N ILE A 62 -5.24 18.78 -12.19
CA ILE A 62 -4.88 19.87 -13.10
C ILE A 62 -6.13 20.58 -13.63
N LEU A 63 -7.22 19.84 -13.85
CA LEU A 63 -8.51 20.39 -14.26
C LEU A 63 -9.13 21.35 -13.23
N LYS A 64 -8.95 21.10 -11.93
CA LYS A 64 -9.41 21.98 -10.83
C LYS A 64 -8.64 23.30 -10.84
N TYR A 65 -7.33 23.26 -11.14
CA TYR A 65 -6.50 24.45 -11.24
C TYR A 65 -6.73 25.21 -12.56
N LEU A 66 -6.98 24.50 -13.66
CA LEU A 66 -7.25 25.09 -14.97
C LEU A 66 -8.57 25.87 -14.99
N SER A 67 -9.64 25.36 -14.35
CA SER A 67 -10.91 26.09 -14.24
C SER A 67 -10.77 27.39 -13.46
N LEU A 68 -9.88 27.43 -12.45
CA LEU A 68 -9.61 28.64 -11.68
C LEU A 68 -8.83 29.67 -12.51
N PHE A 69 -7.84 29.21 -13.28
CA PHE A 69 -6.98 30.04 -14.14
C PHE A 69 -7.77 30.75 -15.26
N VAL A 70 -8.72 30.05 -15.90
CA VAL A 70 -9.59 30.65 -16.93
C VAL A 70 -10.55 31.69 -16.32
N SER A 71 -11.10 31.44 -15.13
CA SER A 71 -12.00 32.40 -14.47
C SER A 71 -11.29 33.67 -13.99
N SER A 72 -9.99 33.59 -13.63
CA SER A 72 -9.20 34.75 -13.21
C SER A 72 -8.79 35.64 -14.38
N LEU A 73 -8.59 35.07 -15.57
CA LEU A 73 -8.28 35.84 -16.78
C LEU A 73 -9.51 36.59 -17.29
N SER A 74 -10.70 35.95 -17.26
CA SER A 74 -11.94 36.57 -17.72
C SER A 74 -12.45 37.70 -16.80
N ARG A 75 -12.07 37.72 -15.52
CA ARG A 75 -12.56 38.71 -14.54
C ARG A 75 -11.78 40.02 -14.49
N ASN A 76 -10.60 40.10 -15.10
CA ASN A 76 -9.76 41.32 -15.16
C ASN A 76 -9.97 42.11 -16.47
N SER A 77 -10.97 41.74 -17.28
CA SER A 77 -11.30 42.38 -18.55
C SER A 77 -12.78 42.76 -18.62
N ILE A 78 -13.33 43.32 -17.53
CA ILE A 78 -14.57 44.12 -17.46
C ILE A 78 -14.32 45.24 -16.46
#